data_AF-A0A651HYZ1-F1
#
_entry.id   AF-A0A651HYZ1-F1
#
_cell.length_a   1.000
_cell.length_b   1.000
_cell.length_c   1.000
_cell.angle_alpha   90.00
_cell.angle_beta   90.00
_cell.angle_gamma   90.00
#
_symmetry.space_group_name_H-M   'P 1'
#
loop_
_entity.id
_entity.type
_entity.pdbx_description
1 polymer ?
#
loop_
_entity_poly.entity_id
_entity_poly.type
_entity_poly.pdbx_seq_one_letter_code
_entity_poly.pdbx_strand_id
1 'polypeptide(L)'
;MGIAELVKLEKTDRKAYEESLKKHRDLKNVMDTQRREGYELGMEKGMEKGMEKTAISLFKKGIGIQIISEATELSENDLLKLFRREGLI
;
A
#
# COMPACT_ATOMS: atom_id res chain seq x y z
N MET A 1 -16.38 -24.25 -18.11
CA MET A 1 -17.57 -24.49 -18.94
C MET A 1 -17.28 -24.00 -20.33
N GLY A 2 -17.37 -24.88 -21.32
CA GLY A 2 -17.17 -24.51 -22.71
C GLY A 2 -18.37 -23.69 -23.21
N ILE A 3 -18.15 -22.82 -24.19
CA ILE A 3 -19.20 -22.03 -24.86
C ILE A 3 -20.34 -22.96 -25.37
N ALA A 4 -20.00 -24.21 -25.69
CA ALA A 4 -20.92 -25.26 -26.13
C ALA A 4 -21.92 -25.77 -25.05
N GLU A 5 -21.61 -25.67 -23.76
CA GLU A 5 -22.52 -26.10 -22.68
C GLU A 5 -23.58 -25.03 -22.34
N LEU A 6 -23.23 -23.75 -22.51
CA LEU A 6 -24.13 -22.61 -22.30
C LEU A 6 -25.26 -22.53 -23.33
N VAL A 7 -25.10 -23.15 -24.50
CA VAL A 7 -26.11 -23.17 -25.57
C VAL A 7 -27.27 -24.10 -25.24
N LYS A 8 -27.10 -25.07 -24.33
CA LYS A 8 -28.15 -26.01 -23.92
C LYS A 8 -29.04 -25.51 -22.77
N LEU A 9 -28.68 -24.38 -22.15
CA LEU A 9 -29.45 -23.76 -21.06
C LEU A 9 -30.62 -22.92 -21.61
N GLU A 10 -31.74 -22.93 -20.89
CA GLU A 10 -32.92 -22.10 -21.17
C GLU A 10 -32.51 -20.62 -21.14
N LYS A 11 -33.10 -19.77 -22.00
CA LYS A 11 -32.63 -18.37 -22.20
C LYS A 11 -32.56 -17.59 -20.88
N THR A 12 -33.41 -17.93 -19.92
CA THR A 12 -33.49 -17.30 -18.61
C THR A 12 -32.30 -17.68 -17.72
N ASP A 13 -31.91 -18.96 -17.71
CA ASP A 13 -30.80 -19.47 -16.91
C ASP A 13 -29.45 -18.98 -17.42
N ARG A 14 -29.31 -18.83 -18.75
CA ARG A 14 -28.10 -18.26 -19.35
C ARG A 14 -27.90 -16.80 -18.92
N LYS A 15 -28.97 -16.00 -18.87
CA LYS A 15 -28.91 -14.61 -18.42
C LYS A 15 -28.53 -14.51 -16.94
N ALA A 16 -29.12 -15.37 -16.09
CA ALA A 16 -28.78 -15.43 -14.66
C ALA A 16 -27.31 -15.82 -14.44
N TYR A 17 -26.80 -16.77 -15.24
CA TYR A 17 -25.40 -17.18 -15.19
C TYR A 17 -24.44 -16.05 -15.62
N GLU A 18 -24.74 -15.37 -16.73
CA GLU A 18 -23.94 -14.23 -17.21
C GLU A 18 -23.93 -13.07 -16.18
N GLU A 19 -25.07 -12.77 -15.54
CA GLU A 19 -25.15 -11.77 -14.47
C GLU A 19 -24.36 -12.16 -13.22
N SER A 20 -24.40 -13.44 -12.83
CA SER A 20 -23.59 -13.96 -11.72
C SER A 20 -22.10 -13.86 -12.01
N LEU A 21 -21.68 -14.24 -13.23
CA LEU A 21 -20.29 -14.15 -13.67
C LEU A 21 -19.81 -12.70 -13.67
N LYS A 22 -20.65 -11.77 -14.13
CA LYS A 22 -20.36 -10.33 -14.10
C LYS A 22 -20.17 -9.84 -12.67
N LYS A 23 -21.09 -10.15 -11.75
CA LYS A 23 -20.98 -9.78 -10.32
C LYS A 23 -19.69 -10.33 -9.70
N HIS A 24 -19.37 -11.60 -9.97
CA HIS A 24 -18.14 -12.21 -9.47
C HIS A 24 -16.88 -11.51 -10.02
N ARG A 25 -16.89 -11.14 -11.30
CA ARG A 25 -15.76 -10.40 -11.90
C ARG A 25 -15.62 -9.01 -11.30
N ASP A 26 -16.73 -8.29 -11.15
CA ASP A 26 -16.73 -6.94 -10.60
C ASP A 26 -16.24 -6.95 -9.14
N LEU A 27 -16.71 -7.91 -8.32
CA LEU A 27 -16.21 -8.12 -6.96
C LEU A 27 -14.72 -8.46 -6.92
N LYS A 28 -14.26 -9.37 -7.80
CA LYS A 28 -12.84 -9.71 -7.89
C LYS A 28 -11.99 -8.49 -8.23
N ASN A 29 -12.44 -7.66 -9.18
CA ASN A 29 -11.72 -6.46 -9.56
C ASN A 29 -11.63 -5.45 -8.40
N VAL A 30 -12.72 -5.24 -7.66
CA VAL A 30 -12.72 -4.39 -6.46
C VAL A 30 -11.71 -4.90 -5.43
N MET A 31 -11.73 -6.20 -5.13
CA MET A 31 -10.83 -6.82 -4.16
C MET A 31 -9.37 -6.77 -4.61
N ASP A 32 -9.08 -7.01 -5.88
CA ASP A 32 -7.74 -6.94 -6.45
C ASP A 32 -7.19 -5.51 -6.36
N THR A 33 -8.02 -4.49 -6.62
CA THR A 33 -7.66 -3.08 -6.45
C THR A 33 -7.38 -2.76 -4.98
N GLN A 34 -8.29 -3.09 -4.06
CA GLN A 34 -8.12 -2.84 -2.63
C GLN A 34 -6.85 -3.50 -2.08
N ARG A 35 -6.56 -4.73 -2.51
CA ARG A 35 -5.35 -5.45 -2.12
C ARG A 35 -4.08 -4.76 -2.62
N ARG A 36 -4.09 -4.27 -3.86
CA ARG A 36 -2.94 -3.55 -4.44
C ARG A 36 -2.68 -2.24 -3.71
N GLU A 37 -3.71 -1.41 -3.55
CA GLU A 37 -3.61 -0.14 -2.82
C GLU A 37 -3.15 -0.35 -1.38
N GLY A 38 -3.70 -1.37 -0.70
CA GLY A 38 -3.28 -1.73 0.65
C GLY A 38 -1.81 -2.15 0.74
N TYR A 39 -1.30 -2.87 -0.28
CA TYR A 39 0.11 -3.25 -0.36
C TYR A 39 1.01 -2.03 -0.61
N GLU A 40 0.66 -1.18 -1.58
CA GLU A 40 1.41 0.04 -1.90
C GLU A 40 1.49 0.99 -0.69
N LEU A 41 0.35 1.27 -0.06
CA LEU A 41 0.30 2.09 1.16
C LEU A 41 1.09 1.46 2.32
N GLY A 42 1.05 0.13 2.43
CA GLY A 42 1.82 -0.61 3.43
C GLY A 42 3.33 -0.49 3.22
N MET A 43 3.77 -0.59 1.96
CA MET A 43 5.18 -0.43 1.57
C MET A 43 5.67 0.99 1.83
N GLU A 44 4.90 2.00 1.41
CA GLU A 44 5.24 3.41 1.62
C GLU A 44 5.38 3.74 3.11
N LYS A 45 4.38 3.38 3.93
CA LYS A 45 4.43 3.55 5.40
C LYS A 45 5.57 2.78 6.05
N GLY A 46 5.91 1.61 5.51
CA GLY A 46 7.03 0.80 5.99
C GLY A 46 8.36 1.49 5.75
N MET A 47 8.54 2.05 4.56
CA MET A 47 9.74 2.78 4.16
C MET A 47 9.91 4.05 4.98
N GLU A 48 8.87 4.86 5.13
CA GLU A 48 8.87 6.09 5.96
C GLU A 48 9.28 5.79 7.41
N LYS A 49 8.64 4.80 8.05
CA LYS A 49 9.00 4.37 9.41
C LYS A 49 10.44 3.85 9.51
N GLY A 50 10.95 3.20 8.46
CA GLY A 50 12.33 2.75 8.39
C GLY A 50 13.32 3.91 8.37
N MET A 51 13.02 4.94 7.57
CA MET A 51 13.82 6.17 7.51
C MET A 51 13.81 6.93 8.83
N GLU A 52 12.64 7.12 9.44
CA GLU A 52 12.54 7.78 10.76
C GLU A 52 13.36 7.04 11.84
N LYS A 53 13.25 5.72 11.92
CA LYS A 53 14.02 4.91 12.88
C LYS A 53 15.53 5.03 12.65
N THR A 54 15.94 5.05 11.39
CA THR A 54 17.35 5.21 11.01
C THR A 54 17.85 6.60 11.43
N ALA A 55 17.11 7.66 11.10
CA ALA A 55 17.42 9.02 11.51
C ALA A 55 17.57 9.16 13.03
N ILE A 56 16.64 8.60 13.80
CA ILE A 56 16.70 8.59 15.27
C ILE A 56 17.96 7.85 15.77
N SER A 57 18.28 6.70 15.17
CA SER A 57 19.47 5.91 15.55
C SER A 57 20.76 6.68 15.28
N LEU A 58 20.86 7.33 14.12
CA LEU A 58 22.01 8.15 13.74
C LEU A 58 22.14 9.37 14.67
N PHE A 59 21.03 10.05 14.97
CA PHE A 59 21.04 11.20 15.89
C PHE A 59 21.48 10.80 17.30
N LYS A 60 20.98 9.67 17.82
CA LYS A 60 21.41 9.12 19.13
C LYS A 60 22.89 8.73 19.16
N LYS A 61 23.50 8.43 18.01
CA LYS A 61 24.94 8.17 17.87
C LYS A 61 25.77 9.47 17.79
N GLY A 62 25.15 10.64 17.87
CA GLY A 62 25.81 11.94 17.79
C GLY A 62 26.13 12.39 16.37
N ILE A 63 25.49 11.80 15.35
CA ILE A 63 25.66 12.23 13.95
C ILE A 63 24.89 13.54 13.74
N GLY A 64 25.53 14.49 13.06
CA GLY A 64 24.94 15.81 12.77
C GLY A 64 23.73 15.72 11.85
N ILE A 65 22.78 16.64 12.04
CA ILE A 65 21.49 16.65 11.33
C ILE A 65 21.66 16.78 9.80
N GLN A 66 22.69 17.51 9.34
CA GLN A 66 23.01 17.66 7.92
C GLN A 66 23.30 16.31 7.26
N ILE A 67 24.15 15.49 7.89
CA ILE A 67 24.53 14.16 7.38
C ILE A 67 23.32 13.22 7.41
N ILE A 68 22.48 13.33 8.43
CA ILE A 68 21.26 12.53 8.52
C ILE A 68 20.28 12.92 7.41
N SER A 69 20.14 14.22 7.13
CA SER A 69 19.31 14.74 6.04
C SER A 69 19.74 14.18 4.70
N GLU A 70 21.04 14.18 4.42
CA GLU A 70 21.59 13.59 3.19
C GLU A 70 21.37 12.07 3.11
N ALA A 71 21.61 11.35 4.22
CA ALA A 71 21.54 9.89 4.24
C ALA A 71 20.11 9.32 4.21
N THR A 72 19.13 10.08 4.69
CA THR A 72 17.72 9.64 4.80
C THR A 72 16.80 10.33 3.80
N GLU A 73 17.32 11.26 3.01
CA GLU A 73 16.56 12.12 2.08
C GLU A 73 15.42 12.91 2.76
N LEU A 74 15.46 13.02 4.10
CA LEU A 74 14.52 13.82 4.88
C LEU A 74 15.02 15.26 5.00
N SER A 75 14.11 16.23 4.96
CA SER A 75 14.48 17.63 5.20
C SER A 75 14.92 17.83 6.65
N GLU A 76 15.85 18.76 6.90
CA GLU A 76 16.25 19.11 8.27
C GLU A 76 15.04 19.51 9.15
N ASN A 77 14.04 20.17 8.57
CA ASN A 77 12.85 20.58 9.30
C ASN A 77 12.01 19.36 9.75
N ASP A 78 11.88 18.35 8.90
CA ASP A 78 11.14 17.13 9.26
C ASP A 78 11.92 16.28 10.27
N LEU A 79 13.24 16.24 10.17
CA LEU A 79 14.11 15.66 11.18
C LEU A 79 13.98 16.38 12.54
N LEU A 80 13.93 17.71 12.56
CA LEU A 80 13.71 18.47 13.79
C LEU A 80 12.34 18.17 14.43
N LYS A 81 11.27 18.09 13.62
CA LYS A 81 9.94 17.70 14.11
C LYS A 81 9.96 16.27 14.67
N LEU A 82 10.61 15.35 13.96
CA LEU A 82 10.77 13.95 14.37
C LEU A 82 11.49 13.87 15.72
N PHE A 83 12.64 14.52 15.85
CA PHE A 83 13.43 14.48 17.08
C PHE A 83 12.71 15.14 18.26
N ARG A 84 11.96 16.22 18.01
CA ARG A 84 11.10 16.84 19.03
C ARG A 84 9.95 15.92 19.46
N ARG A 85 9.30 15.25 18.50
CA ARG A 85 8.24 14.25 18.77
C ARG A 85 8.75 13.11 19.64
N GLU A 86 10.01 12.70 19.43
CA GLU A 86 10.68 11.62 20.16
C GLU A 86 11.40 12.09 21.44
N GLY A 87 11.36 13.39 21.77
CA GLY A 87 11.99 13.96 22.97
C GLY A 87 13.52 13.92 22.98
N LEU A 88 14.16 13.95 21.80
CA LEU A 88 15.62 13.93 21.66
C LEU A 88 16.26 15.32 21.67
N ILE A 89 15.45 16.35 21.42
CA ILE A 89 15.81 17.78 21.43
C ILE A 89 14.64 18.62 21.98
#